data_AF-A2F1C3-F1
#
_entry.id   AF-A2F1C3-F1
#
_cell.length_a   1.000
_cell.length_b   1.000
_cell.length_c   1.000
_cell.angle_alpha   90.00
_cell.angle_beta   90.00
_cell.angle_gamma   90.00
#
_symmetry.space_group_name_H-M   'P 1'
#
loop_
_entity.id
_entity.type
_entity.pdbx_description
1 polymer ?
#
loop_
_entity_poly.entity_id
_entity_poly.type
_entity_poly.pdbx_seq_one_letter_code
_entity_poly.pdbx_strand_id
1 'polypeptide(L)'
;MSMNHDLIVEWIRSFSCIEESDCKTFESLSSGFAFAKLYNFATDGKFDMNSLLQLKKEDDWLTSMKNIRQLAKEFEPAFADKGIKISIEATQVARRSKPEALPNLVMAVICFMFDSPHKKEVSEITKKCSEACQNEIKSILIANKVNTAGSEPKEAEPERPAPVAETKPVEEKPQAASTTTSSAATRTAIRRLEVKNRSLNSELEKLQAELKEIQNSKSESVSLPPEVLSVKNDLETAKEENTKLQKELAEFPDIPDSDKIALQNEITSLQQKLAKINEDSNAALSPEKLSEMNDPDVQNLLKQIKEAEDILKPEYENELRAKVDKFKEVATKMKKSVKSKQKEIGDTKPEAESGESGELESQISEITARNNKINTEIVEIMAKLDAIEKNKTKNSFLEHLRTSDAFLSIH
;
A
#
# COMPACT_ATOMS: atom_id res chain seq x y z
N MET A 1 2.23 -10.69 -4.31
CA MET A 1 2.79 -10.50 -2.96
C MET A 1 1.85 -9.62 -2.17
N SER A 2 1.55 -9.94 -0.92
CA SER A 2 0.81 -9.02 -0.06
C SER A 2 1.80 -8.00 0.50
N MET A 3 1.67 -6.74 0.10
CA MET A 3 2.47 -5.63 0.62
C MET A 3 1.88 -5.18 1.96
N ASN A 4 2.69 -5.01 2.99
CA ASN A 4 2.21 -4.48 4.27
C ASN A 4 2.13 -2.95 4.20
N HIS A 5 0.92 -2.43 3.99
CA HIS A 5 0.65 -1.01 3.77
C HIS A 5 1.16 -0.10 4.90
N ASP A 6 1.04 -0.52 6.17
CA ASP A 6 1.43 0.30 7.32
C ASP A 6 2.95 0.50 7.40
N LEU A 7 3.72 -0.55 7.09
CA LEU A 7 5.18 -0.49 7.04
C LEU A 7 5.67 0.40 5.89
N ILE A 8 4.94 0.43 4.78
CA ILE A 8 5.25 1.30 3.66
C ILE A 8 4.92 2.75 3.97
N VAL A 9 3.83 3.03 4.67
CA VAL A 9 3.52 4.38 5.17
C VAL A 9 4.58 4.84 6.16
N GLU A 10 5.02 3.99 7.10
CA GLU A 10 6.14 4.27 8.01
C GLU A 10 7.41 4.64 7.21
N TRP A 11 7.74 3.86 6.19
CA TRP A 11 8.90 4.13 5.33
C TRP A 11 8.78 5.48 4.60
N ILE A 12 7.64 5.76 3.95
CA ILE A 12 7.45 7.01 3.19
C ILE A 12 7.51 8.23 4.13
N ARG A 13 6.95 8.14 5.34
CA ARG A 13 7.00 9.23 6.33
C ARG A 13 8.38 9.48 6.92
N SER A 14 9.31 8.54 6.79
CA SER A 14 10.68 8.72 7.28
C SER A 14 11.52 9.69 6.44
N PHE A 15 11.03 10.09 5.26
CA PHE A 15 11.64 11.13 4.43
C PHE A 15 11.29 12.53 4.97
N SER A 16 12.30 13.37 5.16
CA SER A 16 12.13 14.73 5.70
C SER A 16 11.31 15.67 4.81
N CYS A 17 11.18 15.36 3.52
CA CYS A 17 10.35 16.14 2.60
C CYS A 17 8.86 15.82 2.70
N ILE A 18 8.47 14.70 3.33
CA ILE A 18 7.08 14.25 3.41
C ILE A 18 6.44 14.78 4.68
N GLU A 19 5.32 15.48 4.54
CA GLU A 19 4.50 15.93 5.67
C GLU A 19 3.47 14.85 6.02
N GLU A 20 3.01 14.84 7.27
CA GLU A 20 1.98 13.91 7.72
C GLU A 20 0.67 14.03 6.92
N SER A 21 0.38 15.25 6.44
CA SER A 21 -0.76 15.56 5.57
C SER A 21 -0.69 14.86 4.21
N ASP A 22 0.50 14.60 3.66
CA ASP A 22 0.70 13.99 2.34
C ASP A 22 0.49 12.47 2.36
N CYS A 23 0.69 11.84 3.52
CA CYS A 23 0.74 10.39 3.66
C CYS A 23 0.08 9.94 4.97
N LYS A 24 -1.20 10.25 5.18
CA LYS A 24 -1.96 9.83 6.37
C LYS A 24 -2.22 8.33 6.43
N THR A 25 -2.57 7.75 5.29
CA THR A 25 -2.79 6.31 5.11
C THR A 25 -2.19 5.88 3.78
N PHE A 26 -2.11 4.57 3.53
CA PHE A 26 -1.63 4.07 2.25
C PHE A 26 -2.47 4.57 1.07
N GLU A 27 -3.78 4.68 1.25
CA GLU A 27 -4.70 5.17 0.22
C GLU A 27 -4.51 6.65 -0.10
N SER A 28 -4.03 7.45 0.87
CA SER A 28 -3.75 8.88 0.65
C SER A 28 -2.65 9.13 -0.39
N LEU A 29 -1.80 8.13 -0.65
CA LEU A 29 -0.78 8.18 -1.71
C LEU A 29 -1.40 8.33 -3.12
N SER A 30 -2.66 7.92 -3.31
CA SER A 30 -3.37 8.08 -4.57
C SER A 30 -3.55 9.54 -4.99
N SER A 31 -3.39 10.50 -4.06
CA SER A 31 -3.40 11.95 -4.33
C SER A 31 -2.27 12.42 -5.25
N GLY A 32 -1.14 11.70 -5.27
CA GLY A 32 0.06 12.05 -6.01
C GLY A 32 1.04 12.97 -5.29
N PHE A 33 0.66 13.66 -4.21
CA PHE A 33 1.54 14.65 -3.55
C PHE A 33 2.79 14.00 -2.96
N ALA A 34 2.64 12.91 -2.19
CA ALA A 34 3.77 12.17 -1.65
C ALA A 34 4.71 11.65 -2.77
N PHE A 35 4.15 11.13 -3.86
CA PHE A 35 4.95 10.66 -5.00
C PHE A 35 5.73 11.78 -5.69
N ALA A 36 5.13 12.97 -5.84
CA ALA A 36 5.82 14.12 -6.41
C ALA A 36 6.98 14.58 -5.54
N LYS A 37 6.78 14.63 -4.22
CA LYS A 37 7.83 14.99 -3.25
C LYS A 37 8.97 13.95 -3.25
N LEU A 38 8.66 12.65 -3.30
CA LEU A 38 9.66 11.58 -3.44
C LEU A 38 10.40 11.67 -4.78
N TYR A 39 9.70 11.95 -5.89
CA TYR A 39 10.34 12.14 -7.19
C TYR A 39 11.30 13.32 -7.17
N ASN A 40 10.89 14.45 -6.59
CA ASN A 40 11.75 15.62 -6.42
C ASN A 40 12.97 15.34 -5.55
N PHE A 41 12.78 14.58 -4.46
CA PHE A 41 13.91 14.10 -3.67
C PHE A 41 14.88 13.29 -4.53
N ALA A 42 14.40 12.32 -5.32
CA ALA A 42 15.25 11.48 -6.16
C ALA A 42 15.91 12.20 -7.35
N THR A 43 15.36 13.33 -7.79
CA THR A 43 15.76 13.99 -9.05
C THR A 43 16.28 15.41 -8.89
N ASP A 44 16.50 15.87 -7.66
CA ASP A 44 16.92 17.25 -7.34
C ASP A 44 15.90 18.31 -7.79
N GLY A 45 14.60 18.05 -7.58
CA GLY A 45 13.56 19.04 -7.77
C GLY A 45 13.09 19.27 -9.21
N LYS A 46 13.22 18.28 -10.10
CA LYS A 46 12.83 18.43 -11.52
C LYS A 46 11.32 18.58 -11.77
N PHE A 47 10.48 18.14 -10.84
CA PHE A 47 9.03 18.20 -10.96
C PHE A 47 8.46 19.46 -10.33
N ASP A 48 7.72 20.25 -11.09
CA ASP A 48 7.04 21.44 -10.58
C ASP A 48 5.85 21.08 -9.68
N MET A 49 5.99 21.28 -8.37
CA MET A 49 4.94 20.99 -7.39
C MET A 49 3.69 21.85 -7.58
N ASN A 50 3.81 23.05 -8.15
CA ASN A 50 2.67 23.96 -8.37
C ASN A 50 1.73 23.47 -9.46
N SER A 51 2.19 22.52 -10.26
CA SER A 51 1.42 21.94 -11.34
C SER A 51 0.38 20.90 -10.84
N LEU A 52 0.54 20.43 -9.59
CA LEU A 52 -0.45 19.55 -8.95
C LEU A 52 -1.68 20.33 -8.51
N LEU A 53 -2.85 19.73 -8.75
CA LEU A 53 -4.12 20.28 -8.33
C LEU A 53 -4.38 19.95 -6.86
N GLN A 54 -4.77 20.96 -6.09
CA GLN A 54 -5.21 20.81 -4.70
C GLN A 54 -6.49 19.99 -4.61
N LEU A 55 -6.52 19.04 -3.68
CA LEU A 55 -7.69 18.20 -3.42
C LEU A 55 -8.76 19.01 -2.69
N LYS A 56 -9.98 19.05 -3.24
CA LYS A 56 -11.12 19.70 -2.57
C LYS A 56 -11.69 18.83 -1.45
N LYS A 57 -11.55 17.51 -1.57
CA LYS A 57 -12.04 16.47 -0.65
C LYS A 57 -11.08 15.29 -0.70
N GLU A 58 -11.01 14.49 0.36
CA GLU A 58 -10.13 13.31 0.43
C GLU A 58 -10.46 12.27 -0.66
N ASP A 59 -11.73 12.17 -1.07
CA ASP A 59 -12.20 11.25 -2.13
C ASP A 59 -12.32 11.88 -3.52
N ASP A 60 -11.64 13.01 -3.79
CA ASP A 60 -11.63 13.65 -5.10
C ASP A 60 -10.74 12.88 -6.11
N TRP A 61 -11.23 11.70 -6.51
CA TRP A 61 -10.52 10.79 -7.39
C TRP A 61 -10.20 11.40 -8.77
N LEU A 62 -10.99 12.38 -9.24
CA LEU A 62 -10.76 13.00 -10.54
C LEU A 62 -9.52 13.90 -10.49
N THR A 63 -9.36 14.66 -9.41
CA THR A 63 -8.18 15.47 -9.14
C THR A 63 -6.96 14.59 -8.91
N SER A 64 -7.07 13.55 -8.07
CA SER A 64 -6.03 12.53 -7.88
C SER A 64 -5.58 11.89 -9.21
N MET A 65 -6.52 11.53 -10.09
CA MET A 65 -6.21 10.97 -11.40
C MET A 65 -5.42 11.94 -12.28
N LYS A 66 -5.76 13.23 -12.27
CA LYS A 66 -5.02 14.25 -13.04
C LYS A 66 -3.59 14.41 -12.51
N ASN A 67 -3.43 14.45 -11.19
CA ASN A 67 -2.12 14.52 -10.53
C ASN A 67 -1.26 13.30 -10.87
N ILE A 68 -1.79 12.08 -10.73
CA ILE A 68 -1.08 10.84 -11.07
C ILE A 68 -0.73 10.78 -12.56
N ARG A 69 -1.64 11.21 -13.46
CA ARG A 69 -1.36 11.25 -14.90
C ARG A 69 -0.20 12.20 -15.24
N GLN A 70 -0.11 13.31 -14.52
CA GLN A 70 0.98 14.25 -14.72
C GLN A 70 2.31 13.66 -14.24
N LEU A 71 2.32 13.05 -13.06
CA LEU A 71 3.48 12.33 -12.54
C LEU A 71 3.90 11.18 -13.44
N ALA A 72 2.96 10.45 -14.03
CA ALA A 72 3.25 9.34 -14.94
C ALA A 72 4.10 9.77 -16.14
N LYS A 73 3.90 10.98 -16.67
CA LYS A 73 4.72 11.52 -17.78
C LYS A 73 6.20 11.65 -17.43
N GLU A 74 6.51 11.86 -16.16
CA GLU A 74 7.87 12.07 -15.64
C GLU A 74 8.46 10.77 -15.08
N PHE A 75 7.62 9.94 -14.44
CA PHE A 75 8.01 8.63 -13.92
C PHE A 75 8.26 7.60 -15.01
N GLU A 76 7.40 7.46 -16.02
CA GLU A 76 7.51 6.38 -17.00
C GLU A 76 8.85 6.41 -17.79
N PRO A 77 9.33 7.57 -18.29
CA PRO A 77 10.66 7.64 -18.90
C PRO A 77 11.77 7.31 -17.89
N ALA A 78 11.68 7.85 -16.67
CA ALA A 78 12.67 7.62 -15.62
C ALA A 78 12.72 6.15 -15.16
N PHE A 79 11.58 5.47 -15.16
CA PHE A 79 11.45 4.03 -14.88
C PHE A 79 12.02 3.20 -16.03
N ALA A 80 11.72 3.57 -17.28
CA ALA A 80 12.26 2.90 -18.46
C ALA A 80 13.80 2.98 -18.52
N ASP A 81 14.39 4.13 -18.21
CA ASP A 81 15.84 4.32 -18.12
C ASP A 81 16.51 3.40 -17.08
N LYS A 82 15.75 2.94 -16.10
CA LYS A 82 16.20 2.01 -15.04
C LYS A 82 15.77 0.55 -15.30
N GLY A 83 15.14 0.27 -16.44
CA GLY A 83 14.63 -1.06 -16.77
C GLY A 83 13.38 -1.48 -15.99
N ILE A 84 12.73 -0.55 -15.29
CA ILE A 84 11.47 -0.78 -14.58
C ILE A 84 10.32 -0.69 -15.60
N LYS A 85 9.86 -1.83 -16.10
CA LYS A 85 8.77 -1.92 -17.08
C LYS A 85 7.41 -1.88 -16.39
N ILE A 86 6.98 -0.68 -15.96
CA ILE A 86 5.63 -0.46 -15.41
C ILE A 86 4.89 0.60 -16.23
N SER A 87 3.62 0.34 -16.51
CA SER A 87 2.68 1.30 -17.09
C SER A 87 1.80 1.84 -15.97
N ILE A 88 1.75 3.17 -15.82
CA ILE A 88 1.04 3.81 -14.70
C ILE A 88 -0.40 4.11 -15.15
N GLU A 89 -1.30 3.17 -14.82
CA GLU A 89 -2.72 3.34 -15.08
C GLU A 89 -3.39 4.32 -14.08
N ALA A 90 -3.21 5.63 -14.30
CA ALA A 90 -3.65 6.70 -13.40
C ALA A 90 -5.14 6.58 -12.96
N THR A 91 -6.02 6.15 -13.88
CA THR A 91 -7.44 5.94 -13.56
C THR A 91 -7.65 4.82 -12.54
N GLN A 92 -6.88 3.74 -12.62
CA GLN A 92 -6.99 2.60 -11.69
C GLN A 92 -6.44 2.95 -10.32
N VAL A 93 -5.31 3.68 -10.28
CA VAL A 93 -4.73 4.20 -9.04
C VAL A 93 -5.70 5.12 -8.32
N ALA A 94 -6.30 6.08 -9.03
CA ALA A 94 -7.16 7.09 -8.42
C ALA A 94 -8.55 6.56 -8.04
N ARG A 95 -9.18 5.72 -8.87
CA ARG A 95 -10.52 5.15 -8.58
C ARG A 95 -10.49 3.99 -7.60
N ARG A 96 -9.31 3.47 -7.26
CA ARG A 96 -9.14 2.21 -6.53
C ARG A 96 -9.88 1.04 -7.20
N SER A 97 -10.08 1.10 -8.52
CA SER A 97 -10.86 0.10 -9.27
C SER A 97 -10.12 -1.22 -9.41
N LYS A 98 -8.79 -1.21 -9.27
CA LYS A 98 -7.97 -2.40 -9.09
C LYS A 98 -7.13 -2.20 -7.83
N PRO A 99 -7.28 -3.05 -6.80
CA PRO A 99 -6.57 -2.88 -5.53
C PRO A 99 -5.04 -2.99 -5.68
N GLU A 100 -4.56 -3.62 -6.75
CA GLU A 100 -3.13 -3.83 -7.03
C GLU A 100 -2.45 -2.64 -7.71
N ALA A 101 -3.21 -1.70 -8.31
CA ALA A 101 -2.63 -0.63 -9.12
C ALA A 101 -1.75 0.33 -8.28
N LEU A 102 -2.23 0.73 -7.10
CA LEU A 102 -1.47 1.60 -6.20
C LEU A 102 -0.24 0.89 -5.60
N PRO A 103 -0.34 -0.33 -5.03
CA PRO A 103 0.83 -1.10 -4.61
C PRO A 103 1.90 -1.28 -5.70
N ASN A 104 1.50 -1.54 -6.94
CA ASN A 104 2.45 -1.67 -8.05
C ASN A 104 3.18 -0.36 -8.34
N LEU A 105 2.49 0.78 -8.30
CA LEU A 105 3.10 2.10 -8.44
C LEU A 105 4.08 2.37 -7.29
N VAL A 106 3.67 2.10 -6.03
CA VAL A 106 4.53 2.28 -4.85
C VAL A 106 5.79 1.43 -4.95
N MET A 107 5.65 0.18 -5.37
CA MET A 107 6.78 -0.72 -5.60
C MET A 107 7.77 -0.17 -6.64
N ALA A 108 7.26 0.35 -7.76
CA ALA A 108 8.09 0.97 -8.79
C ALA A 108 8.83 2.21 -8.27
N VAL A 109 8.14 3.07 -7.51
CA VAL A 109 8.74 4.25 -6.88
C VAL A 109 9.84 3.83 -5.90
N ILE A 110 9.61 2.84 -5.04
CA ILE A 110 10.64 2.33 -4.10
C ILE A 110 11.88 1.88 -4.89
N CYS A 111 11.71 1.06 -5.93
CA CYS A 111 12.83 0.59 -6.73
C CYS A 111 13.60 1.75 -7.38
N PHE A 112 12.86 2.70 -7.96
CA PHE A 112 13.43 3.91 -8.55
C PHE A 112 14.25 4.74 -7.55
N MET A 113 13.76 4.90 -6.31
CA MET A 113 14.47 5.64 -5.25
C MET A 113 15.82 4.99 -4.93
N PHE A 114 15.90 3.66 -4.89
CA PHE A 114 17.14 2.92 -4.65
C PHE A 114 18.12 2.93 -5.84
N ASP A 115 17.65 3.29 -7.04
CA ASP A 115 18.47 3.48 -8.23
C ASP A 115 18.76 4.96 -8.57
N SER A 116 18.29 5.87 -7.71
CA SER A 116 18.49 7.32 -7.85
C SER A 116 19.91 7.77 -7.45
N PRO A 117 20.34 8.99 -7.82
CA PRO A 117 21.58 9.59 -7.31
C PRO A 117 21.66 9.60 -5.78
N HIS A 118 20.52 9.72 -5.10
CA HIS A 118 20.37 9.79 -3.65
C HIS A 118 20.23 8.43 -2.95
N LYS A 119 20.55 7.32 -3.62
CA LYS A 119 20.41 5.96 -3.07
C LYS A 119 21.09 5.73 -1.71
N LYS A 120 22.18 6.46 -1.42
CA LYS A 120 22.87 6.39 -0.12
C LYS A 120 21.99 6.95 1.00
N GLU A 121 21.41 8.12 0.78
CA GLU A 121 20.49 8.77 1.71
C GLU A 121 19.23 7.92 1.90
N VAL A 122 18.66 7.41 0.80
CA VAL A 122 17.52 6.46 0.86
C VAL A 122 17.86 5.25 1.73
N SER A 123 19.06 4.69 1.57
CA SER A 123 19.51 3.54 2.38
C SER A 123 19.69 3.88 3.85
N GLU A 124 20.15 5.09 4.18
CA GLU A 124 20.26 5.58 5.56
C GLU A 124 18.89 5.82 6.20
N ILE A 125 17.95 6.39 5.44
CA ILE A 125 16.56 6.57 5.83
C ILE A 125 15.93 5.20 6.16
N THR A 126 16.05 4.22 5.26
CA THR A 126 15.53 2.85 5.49
C THR A 126 16.13 2.20 6.74
N LYS A 127 17.42 2.40 7.02
CA LYS A 127 18.06 1.86 8.24
C LYS A 127 17.52 2.44 9.55
N LYS A 128 16.89 3.62 9.50
CA LYS A 128 16.26 4.26 10.67
C LYS A 128 14.85 3.74 10.93
N CYS A 129 14.22 3.07 9.97
CA CYS A 129 12.90 2.46 10.13
C CYS A 129 12.94 1.20 11.00
N SER A 130 11.78 0.72 11.43
CA SER A 130 11.62 -0.55 12.14
C SER A 130 12.21 -1.73 11.36
N GLU A 131 12.65 -2.80 12.05
CA GLU A 131 13.20 -4.00 11.40
C GLU A 131 12.18 -4.66 10.46
N ALA A 132 10.89 -4.65 10.84
CA ALA A 132 9.80 -5.11 10.00
C ALA A 132 9.71 -4.31 8.69
N CYS A 133 9.74 -2.97 8.78
CA CYS A 133 9.76 -2.09 7.62
C CYS A 133 10.98 -2.33 6.73
N GLN A 134 12.18 -2.46 7.31
CA GLN A 134 13.39 -2.78 6.56
C GLN A 134 13.27 -4.09 5.78
N ASN A 135 12.69 -5.13 6.39
CA ASN A 135 12.51 -6.43 5.75
C ASN A 135 11.46 -6.39 4.64
N GLU A 136 10.41 -5.59 4.79
CA GLU A 136 9.40 -5.35 3.75
C GLU A 136 10.04 -4.68 2.52
N ILE A 137 10.81 -3.60 2.72
CA ILE A 137 11.51 -2.89 1.64
C ILE A 137 12.53 -3.81 0.94
N LYS A 138 13.29 -4.61 1.70
CA LYS A 138 14.19 -5.62 1.12
C LYS A 138 13.44 -6.63 0.26
N SER A 139 12.30 -7.13 0.74
CA SER A 139 11.48 -8.11 0.04
C SER A 139 10.96 -7.54 -1.30
N ILE A 140 10.54 -6.27 -1.30
CA ILE A 140 10.14 -5.54 -2.50
C ILE A 140 11.30 -5.43 -3.51
N LEU A 141 12.48 -5.03 -3.06
CA LEU A 141 13.65 -4.88 -3.93
C LEU A 141 14.09 -6.23 -4.54
N ILE A 142 14.02 -7.32 -3.77
CA ILE A 142 14.31 -8.68 -4.26
C ILE A 142 13.26 -9.10 -5.30
N ALA A 143 11.98 -8.89 -5.03
CA ALA A 143 10.89 -9.23 -5.94
C ALA A 143 11.04 -8.53 -7.31
N ASN A 144 11.42 -7.25 -7.30
CA ASN A 144 11.62 -6.49 -8.53
C ASN A 144 12.81 -7.01 -9.35
N LYS A 145 13.93 -7.36 -8.68
CA LYS A 145 15.11 -7.94 -9.36
C LYS A 145 14.80 -9.24 -10.10
N VAL A 146 13.99 -10.10 -9.50
CA VAL A 146 13.55 -11.36 -10.12
C VAL A 146 12.72 -11.10 -11.39
N ASN A 147 11.83 -10.11 -11.34
CA ASN A 147 11.00 -9.74 -12.50
C ASN A 147 11.81 -9.13 -13.65
N THR A 148 12.87 -8.36 -13.34
CA THR A 148 13.74 -7.79 -14.38
C THR A 148 14.63 -8.84 -15.06
N ALA A 149 15.14 -9.82 -14.29
CA ALA A 149 16.06 -10.85 -14.81
C ALA A 149 15.38 -11.86 -15.75
N GLY A 150 14.08 -12.08 -15.61
CA GLY A 150 13.33 -13.01 -16.48
C GLY A 150 13.01 -12.48 -17.89
N SER A 151 13.43 -11.26 -18.22
CA SER A 151 13.14 -10.61 -19.51
C SER A 151 14.39 -10.35 -20.35
N GLU A 152 15.30 -11.33 -20.41
CA GLU A 152 16.35 -11.32 -21.43
C GLU A 152 15.71 -11.25 -22.83
N PRO A 153 16.25 -10.42 -23.74
CA PRO A 153 15.77 -10.38 -25.11
C PRO A 153 15.99 -11.77 -25.70
N LYS A 154 14.89 -12.42 -26.09
CA LYS A 154 14.94 -13.59 -26.96
C LYS A 154 15.77 -13.18 -28.17
N GLU A 155 16.98 -13.71 -28.26
CA GLU A 155 17.91 -13.52 -29.36
C GLU A 155 17.12 -13.71 -30.66
N ALA A 156 17.13 -12.68 -31.51
CA ALA A 156 16.34 -12.65 -32.72
C ALA A 156 16.68 -13.88 -33.57
N GLU A 157 15.74 -14.81 -33.65
CA GLU A 157 15.83 -16.00 -34.49
C GLU A 157 16.07 -15.53 -35.94
N PRO A 158 17.17 -15.94 -36.59
CA PRO A 158 17.49 -15.48 -37.92
C PRO A 158 16.38 -15.90 -38.88
N GLU A 159 15.85 -14.94 -39.64
CA GLU A 159 14.80 -15.12 -40.62
C GLU A 159 15.10 -16.33 -41.52
N ARG A 160 14.28 -17.37 -41.36
CA ARG A 160 14.30 -18.55 -42.21
C ARG A 160 13.70 -18.17 -43.58
N PRO A 161 14.39 -18.43 -44.70
CA PRO A 161 13.88 -18.10 -46.02
C PRO A 161 12.63 -18.91 -46.34
N ALA A 162 11.68 -18.26 -47.01
CA ALA A 162 10.38 -18.80 -47.40
C ALA A 162 10.50 -20.11 -48.21
N PRO A 163 9.65 -21.13 -47.95
CA PRO A 163 9.58 -22.30 -48.82
C PRO A 163 8.54 -22.08 -49.93
N VAL A 164 8.95 -22.46 -51.14
CA VAL A 164 8.15 -22.51 -52.36
C VAL A 164 7.52 -23.90 -52.50
N ALA A 165 6.21 -23.91 -52.83
CA ALA A 165 5.43 -24.89 -53.60
C ALA A 165 5.14 -26.34 -53.10
N GLU A 166 3.83 -26.62 -53.05
CA GLU A 166 3.05 -27.72 -53.67
C GLU A 166 3.09 -29.20 -53.23
N THR A 167 1.85 -29.73 -53.04
CA THR A 167 1.34 -31.13 -53.16
C THR A 167 1.72 -32.14 -52.06
N LYS A 168 0.88 -33.03 -51.49
CA LYS A 168 -0.42 -33.68 -51.82
C LYS A 168 -1.03 -34.26 -50.51
N PRO A 169 -2.30 -34.75 -50.48
CA PRO A 169 -2.97 -35.28 -49.29
C PRO A 169 -2.88 -36.81 -49.18
N VAL A 170 -2.82 -37.37 -47.96
CA VAL A 170 -3.10 -38.78 -47.68
C VAL A 170 -3.90 -38.91 -46.38
N GLU A 171 -4.93 -39.75 -46.49
CA GLU A 171 -6.01 -40.16 -45.59
C GLU A 171 -5.60 -41.04 -44.40
N GLU A 172 -6.42 -40.99 -43.33
CA GLU A 172 -6.97 -42.06 -42.45
C GLU A 172 -6.06 -43.18 -41.88
N LYS A 173 -6.13 -43.73 -40.64
CA LYS A 173 -7.04 -43.71 -39.46
C LYS A 173 -6.40 -44.65 -38.36
N PRO A 174 -7.10 -45.23 -37.36
CA PRO A 174 -7.16 -44.86 -35.93
C PRO A 174 -6.60 -45.91 -34.91
N GLN A 175 -6.56 -45.55 -33.61
CA GLN A 175 -6.76 -46.33 -32.35
C GLN A 175 -5.99 -45.61 -31.20
N ALA A 176 -6.39 -45.55 -29.93
CA ALA A 176 -7.27 -46.37 -29.11
C ALA A 176 -7.90 -45.56 -27.95
N ALA A 177 -8.92 -46.16 -27.34
CA ALA A 177 -9.78 -45.63 -26.30
C ALA A 177 -9.16 -45.60 -24.88
N SER A 178 -9.65 -44.67 -24.05
CA SER A 178 -10.34 -44.94 -22.77
C SER A 178 -10.07 -43.85 -21.72
N THR A 179 -11.13 -43.15 -21.28
CA THR A 179 -11.37 -42.59 -19.91
C THR A 179 -12.50 -41.57 -19.94
N THR A 180 -13.74 -42.03 -20.19
CA THR A 180 -14.91 -41.14 -20.33
C THR A 180 -15.78 -40.99 -19.07
N THR A 181 -15.45 -41.61 -17.93
CA THR A 181 -16.31 -41.55 -16.72
C THR A 181 -15.93 -40.46 -15.71
N SER A 182 -14.73 -39.88 -15.76
CA SER A 182 -14.31 -38.82 -14.81
C SER A 182 -14.83 -37.41 -15.17
N SER A 183 -15.11 -37.14 -16.46
CA SER A 183 -15.42 -35.76 -16.89
C SER A 183 -16.83 -35.27 -16.55
N ALA A 184 -17.82 -36.17 -16.42
CA ALA A 184 -19.22 -35.78 -16.20
C ALA A 184 -19.49 -35.33 -14.75
N ALA A 185 -18.88 -35.99 -13.77
CA ALA A 185 -18.96 -35.61 -12.37
C ALA A 185 -18.30 -34.24 -12.13
N THR A 186 -17.12 -34.02 -12.71
CA THR A 186 -16.39 -32.75 -12.62
C THR A 186 -17.15 -31.60 -13.28
N ARG A 187 -17.76 -31.81 -14.46
CA ARG A 187 -18.61 -30.81 -15.12
C ARG A 187 -19.85 -30.44 -14.29
N THR A 188 -20.43 -31.42 -13.59
CA THR A 188 -21.59 -31.17 -12.71
C THR A 188 -21.19 -30.39 -11.46
N ALA A 189 -20.02 -30.69 -10.89
CA ALA A 189 -19.46 -29.94 -9.76
C ALA A 189 -19.14 -28.48 -10.14
N ILE A 190 -18.53 -28.27 -11.32
CA ILE A 190 -18.25 -26.94 -11.85
C ILE A 190 -19.54 -26.12 -12.00
N ARG A 191 -20.58 -26.68 -12.63
CA ARG A 191 -21.88 -25.98 -12.76
C ARG A 191 -22.51 -25.62 -11.41
N ARG A 192 -22.43 -26.50 -10.41
CA ARG A 192 -22.93 -26.20 -9.06
C ARG A 192 -22.17 -25.05 -8.40
N LEU A 193 -20.84 -25.02 -8.57
CA LEU A 193 -20.02 -23.93 -8.07
C LEU A 193 -20.32 -22.61 -8.79
N GLU A 194 -20.49 -22.62 -10.11
CA GLU A 194 -20.87 -21.43 -10.88
C GLU A 194 -22.21 -20.84 -10.44
N VAL A 195 -23.23 -21.68 -10.20
CA VAL A 195 -24.53 -21.23 -9.71
C VAL A 195 -24.42 -20.62 -8.30
N LYS A 196 -23.65 -21.26 -7.42
CA LYS A 196 -23.40 -20.73 -6.07
C LYS A 196 -22.65 -19.40 -6.11
N ASN A 197 -21.69 -19.26 -7.02
CA ASN A 197 -20.91 -18.03 -7.16
C ASN A 197 -21.77 -16.87 -7.68
N ARG A 198 -22.68 -17.12 -8.64
CA ARG A 198 -23.66 -16.12 -9.08
C ARG A 198 -24.60 -15.69 -7.95
N SER A 199 -25.06 -16.63 -7.13
CA SER A 199 -25.91 -16.33 -5.96
C SER A 199 -25.18 -15.42 -4.97
N LEU A 200 -23.93 -15.73 -4.63
CA LEU A 200 -23.12 -14.92 -3.70
C LEU A 200 -22.84 -13.52 -4.26
N ASN A 201 -22.56 -13.39 -5.55
CA ASN A 201 -22.36 -12.09 -6.18
C ASN A 201 -23.63 -11.22 -6.13
N SER A 202 -24.81 -11.81 -6.34
CA SER A 202 -26.08 -11.09 -6.21
C SER A 202 -26.38 -10.63 -4.79
N GLU A 203 -25.93 -11.39 -3.78
CA GLU A 203 -26.07 -11.03 -2.37
C GLU A 203 -25.10 -9.91 -1.97
N LEU A 204 -23.87 -9.93 -2.50
CA LEU A 204 -22.90 -8.85 -2.35
C LEU A 204 -23.42 -7.53 -2.95
N GLU A 205 -24.00 -7.57 -4.15
CA GLU A 205 -24.58 -6.37 -4.78
C GLU A 205 -25.72 -5.78 -3.93
N LYS A 206 -26.57 -6.62 -3.34
CA LYS A 206 -27.63 -6.17 -2.41
C LYS A 206 -27.07 -5.49 -1.17
N LEU A 207 -26.08 -6.11 -0.52
CA LEU A 207 -25.45 -5.54 0.68
C LEU A 207 -24.73 -4.23 0.37
N GLN A 208 -24.12 -4.09 -0.80
CA GLN A 208 -23.52 -2.84 -1.24
C GLN A 208 -24.56 -1.74 -1.50
N ALA A 209 -25.73 -2.10 -2.04
CA ALA A 209 -26.83 -1.16 -2.22
C ALA A 209 -27.39 -0.67 -0.87
N GLU A 210 -27.61 -1.58 0.09
CA GLU A 210 -28.06 -1.24 1.45
C GLU A 210 -27.06 -0.36 2.19
N LEU A 211 -25.75 -0.65 2.10
CA LEU A 211 -24.72 0.21 2.69
C LEU A 211 -24.73 1.62 2.10
N LYS A 212 -24.94 1.74 0.80
CA LYS A 212 -25.01 3.04 0.12
C LYS A 212 -26.25 3.82 0.52
N GLU A 213 -27.37 3.14 0.74
CA GLU A 213 -28.60 3.74 1.26
C GLU A 213 -28.40 4.24 2.69
N ILE A 214 -27.81 3.43 3.58
CA ILE A 214 -27.46 3.85 4.96
C ILE A 214 -26.50 5.04 4.96
N GLN A 215 -25.52 5.06 4.06
CA GLN A 215 -24.53 6.12 3.97
C GLN A 215 -25.15 7.44 3.48
N ASN A 216 -26.09 7.37 2.54
CA ASN A 216 -26.84 8.54 2.08
C ASN A 216 -27.75 9.08 3.19
N SER A 217 -28.46 8.21 3.92
CA SER A 217 -29.31 8.60 5.05
C SER A 217 -28.52 9.25 6.19
N LYS A 218 -27.25 8.87 6.38
CA LYS A 218 -26.36 9.47 7.39
C LYS A 218 -25.86 10.88 7.02
N SER A 219 -25.90 11.25 5.75
CA SER A 219 -25.45 12.56 5.27
C SER A 219 -26.52 13.66 5.29
N GLU A 220 -27.78 13.30 5.53
CA GLU A 220 -28.91 14.26 5.56
C GLU A 220 -29.25 14.82 6.96
N SER A 221 -28.55 14.41 8.03
CA SER A 221 -28.99 14.74 9.40
C SER A 221 -27.90 15.19 10.37
N VAL A 222 -26.98 16.10 10.00
CA VAL A 222 -26.34 16.98 11.00
C VAL A 222 -25.96 18.32 10.33
N SER A 223 -26.91 19.25 10.24
CA SER A 223 -26.54 20.66 10.22
C SER A 223 -26.20 21.04 11.66
N LEU A 224 -24.95 21.42 11.91
CA LEU A 224 -24.58 21.97 13.21
C LEU A 224 -25.48 23.19 13.50
N PRO A 225 -25.94 23.37 14.76
CA PRO A 225 -26.72 24.54 15.13
C PRO A 225 -25.95 25.83 14.78
N PRO A 226 -26.63 26.88 14.28
CA PRO A 226 -25.98 28.14 13.89
C PRO A 226 -25.15 28.78 15.01
N GLU A 227 -25.47 28.50 16.27
CA GLU A 227 -24.71 28.93 17.45
C GLU A 227 -23.32 28.29 17.52
N VAL A 228 -23.18 27.00 17.16
CA VAL A 228 -21.88 26.30 17.14
C VAL A 228 -20.99 26.83 16.01
N LEU A 229 -21.59 27.21 14.88
CA LEU A 229 -20.88 27.83 13.77
C LEU A 229 -20.40 29.25 14.12
N SER A 230 -21.20 30.03 14.87
CA SER A 230 -20.81 31.35 15.36
C SER A 230 -19.59 31.28 16.27
N VAL A 231 -19.62 30.40 17.29
CA VAL A 231 -18.51 30.26 18.25
C VAL A 231 -17.21 29.82 17.57
N LYS A 232 -17.30 28.98 16.53
CA LYS A 232 -16.13 28.57 15.75
C LYS A 232 -15.52 29.73 14.95
N ASN A 233 -16.36 30.57 14.35
CA ASN A 233 -15.90 31.75 13.61
C ASN A 233 -15.29 32.80 14.56
N ASP A 234 -15.88 32.99 15.74
CA ASP A 234 -15.36 33.91 16.76
C ASP A 234 -13.99 33.44 17.27
N LEU A 235 -13.80 32.13 17.42
CA LEU A 235 -12.51 31.53 17.81
C LEU A 235 -11.43 31.69 16.74
N GLU A 236 -11.77 31.55 15.45
CA GLU A 236 -10.83 31.80 14.34
C GLU A 236 -10.43 33.28 14.27
N THR A 237 -11.40 34.18 14.41
CA THR A 237 -11.15 35.63 14.43
C THR A 237 -10.20 36.02 15.58
N ALA A 238 -10.42 35.47 16.77
CA ALA A 238 -9.55 35.70 17.93
C ALA A 238 -8.11 35.17 17.74
N LYS A 239 -7.93 34.08 16.98
CA LYS A 239 -6.58 33.57 16.64
C LYS A 239 -5.86 34.53 15.70
N GLU A 240 -6.54 35.02 14.67
CA GLU A 240 -5.98 35.98 13.72
C GLU A 240 -5.56 37.28 14.42
N GLU A 241 -6.42 37.84 15.26
CA GLU A 241 -6.11 39.05 16.04
C GLU A 241 -4.90 38.86 16.96
N ASN A 242 -4.77 37.70 17.61
CA ASN A 242 -3.63 37.41 18.48
C ASN A 242 -2.30 37.31 17.69
N THR A 243 -2.32 36.72 16.49
CA THR A 243 -1.14 36.71 15.61
C THR A 243 -0.78 38.11 15.09
N LYS A 244 -1.77 38.99 14.89
CA LYS A 244 -1.56 40.37 14.48
C LYS A 244 -0.90 41.19 15.60
N LEU A 245 -1.39 41.07 16.84
CA LEU A 245 -0.80 41.74 18.01
C LEU A 245 0.65 41.31 18.26
N GLN A 246 1.00 40.05 17.99
CA GLN A 246 2.40 39.58 18.08
C GLN A 246 3.32 40.23 17.07
N LYS A 247 2.85 40.43 15.84
CA LYS A 247 3.62 41.12 14.80
C LYS A 247 3.78 42.60 15.13
N GLU A 248 2.70 43.26 15.54
CA GLU A 248 2.73 44.67 15.95
C GLU A 248 3.70 44.88 17.13
N LEU A 249 3.67 44.02 18.17
CA LEU A 249 4.60 44.11 19.31
C LEU A 249 6.07 43.93 18.91
N ALA A 250 6.35 43.15 17.86
CA ALA A 250 7.70 42.96 17.33
C ALA A 250 8.21 44.16 16.51
N GLU A 251 7.30 44.93 15.90
CA GLU A 251 7.60 46.06 15.02
C GLU A 251 7.79 47.40 15.75
N PHE A 252 7.50 47.49 17.05
CA PHE A 252 7.75 48.70 17.85
C PHE A 252 9.15 48.70 18.49
N PRO A 253 10.11 49.51 17.98
CA PRO A 253 11.47 49.58 18.51
C PRO A 253 11.60 50.46 19.78
N ASP A 254 10.62 51.33 20.07
CA ASP A 254 10.73 52.38 21.09
C ASP A 254 9.95 52.10 22.40
N ILE A 255 9.40 50.89 22.58
CA ILE A 255 8.70 50.52 23.82
C ILE A 255 9.74 50.16 24.89
N PRO A 256 9.66 50.73 26.11
CA PRO A 256 10.51 50.32 27.22
C PRO A 256 10.44 48.81 27.44
N ASP A 257 11.59 48.16 27.68
CA ASP A 257 11.67 46.70 27.82
C ASP A 257 10.70 46.14 28.88
N SER A 258 10.37 46.91 29.92
CA SER A 258 9.39 46.52 30.95
C SER A 258 7.98 46.30 30.39
N ASP A 259 7.54 47.18 29.49
CA ASP A 259 6.18 47.19 28.96
C ASP A 259 6.07 46.15 27.84
N LYS A 260 7.15 45.96 27.09
CA LYS A 260 7.28 44.87 26.13
C LYS A 260 7.18 43.51 26.80
N ILE A 261 7.84 43.32 27.94
CA ILE A 261 7.74 42.07 28.74
C ILE A 261 6.33 41.89 29.31
N ALA A 262 5.69 42.96 29.80
CA ALA A 262 4.32 42.89 30.32
C ALA A 262 3.30 42.48 29.24
N LEU A 263 3.37 43.10 28.06
CA LEU A 263 2.52 42.78 26.91
C LEU A 263 2.79 41.37 26.39
N GLN A 264 4.05 40.93 26.36
CA GLN A 264 4.40 39.58 25.93
C GLN A 264 3.88 38.51 26.90
N ASN A 265 3.87 38.79 28.20
CA ASN A 265 3.25 37.92 29.20
C ASN A 265 1.73 37.85 29.05
N GLU A 266 1.06 38.96 28.73
CA GLU A 266 -0.38 39.01 28.49
C GLU A 266 -0.78 38.23 27.23
N ILE A 267 -0.03 38.42 26.13
CA ILE A 267 -0.20 37.64 24.90
C ILE A 267 -0.02 36.14 25.19
N THR A 268 0.99 35.76 25.94
CA THR A 268 1.24 34.36 26.32
C THR A 268 0.08 33.79 27.16
N SER A 269 -0.46 34.58 28.10
CA SER A 269 -1.65 34.20 28.89
C SER A 269 -2.90 34.01 28.02
N LEU A 270 -3.12 34.90 27.04
CA LEU A 270 -4.23 34.78 26.09
C LEU A 270 -4.09 33.55 25.18
N GLN A 271 -2.88 33.25 24.72
CA GLN A 271 -2.60 32.03 23.95
C GLN A 271 -2.89 30.76 24.76
N GLN A 272 -2.51 30.71 26.04
CA GLN A 272 -2.82 29.59 26.92
C GLN A 272 -4.33 29.42 27.14
N LYS A 273 -5.07 30.52 27.30
CA LYS A 273 -6.55 30.48 27.41
C LYS A 273 -7.19 29.98 26.12
N LEU A 274 -6.73 30.44 24.96
CA LEU A 274 -7.23 29.98 23.66
C LEU A 274 -6.90 28.50 23.41
N ALA A 275 -5.71 28.03 23.79
CA ALA A 275 -5.33 26.62 23.70
C ALA A 275 -6.26 25.75 24.55
N LYS A 276 -6.55 26.17 25.78
CA LYS A 276 -7.47 25.46 26.67
C LYS A 276 -8.89 25.41 26.14
N ILE A 277 -9.43 26.53 25.63
CA ILE A 277 -10.76 26.57 25.00
C ILE A 277 -10.81 25.65 23.77
N ASN A 278 -9.75 25.62 22.97
CA ASN A 278 -9.67 24.78 21.79
C ASN A 278 -9.53 23.28 22.14
N GLU A 279 -8.91 22.95 23.26
CA GLU A 279 -8.84 21.59 23.80
C GLU A 279 -10.22 21.17 24.34
N ASP A 280 -10.89 22.05 25.08
CA ASP A 280 -12.25 21.81 25.60
C ASP A 280 -13.30 21.73 24.49
N SER A 281 -13.15 22.47 23.39
CA SER A 281 -14.07 22.44 22.24
C SER A 281 -13.85 21.27 21.27
N ASN A 282 -12.63 20.73 21.22
CA ASN A 282 -12.28 19.59 20.36
C ASN A 282 -12.27 18.25 21.11
N ALA A 283 -12.31 18.26 22.44
CA ALA A 283 -12.51 17.05 23.22
C ALA A 283 -13.91 16.50 22.93
N ALA A 284 -13.98 15.27 22.41
CA ALA A 284 -15.23 14.58 22.18
C ALA A 284 -16.08 14.61 23.46
N LEU A 285 -17.27 15.22 23.39
CA LEU A 285 -18.19 15.23 24.52
C LEU A 285 -18.58 13.79 24.84
N SER A 286 -18.16 13.29 25.99
CA SER A 286 -18.56 11.97 26.43
C SER A 286 -20.04 11.99 26.86
N PRO A 287 -20.76 10.87 26.73
CA PRO A 287 -22.13 10.75 27.21
C PRO A 287 -22.27 11.11 28.70
N GLU A 288 -21.23 10.87 29.51
CA GLU A 288 -21.22 11.28 30.92
C GLU A 288 -21.26 12.81 31.06
N LYS A 289 -20.41 13.55 30.32
CA LYS A 289 -20.39 15.02 30.36
C LYS A 289 -21.70 15.63 29.84
N LEU A 290 -22.31 15.01 28.82
CA LEU A 290 -23.62 15.44 28.30
C LEU A 290 -24.75 15.21 29.31
N SER A 291 -24.65 14.16 30.12
CA SER A 291 -25.63 13.86 31.17
C SER A 291 -25.58 14.83 32.37
N GLU A 292 -24.44 15.49 32.57
CA GLU A 292 -24.23 16.53 33.57
C GLU A 292 -24.72 17.91 33.11
N MET A 293 -24.98 18.10 31.80
CA MET A 293 -25.56 19.34 31.28
C MET A 293 -27.05 19.41 31.65
N ASN A 294 -27.43 20.44 32.41
CA ASN A 294 -28.82 20.72 32.81
C ASN A 294 -29.69 21.33 31.69
N ASP A 295 -29.31 21.10 30.44
CA ASP A 295 -30.07 21.59 29.29
C ASP A 295 -31.24 20.62 29.01
N PRO A 296 -32.51 21.08 29.06
CA PRO A 296 -33.68 20.23 28.85
C PRO A 296 -33.73 19.58 27.46
N ASP A 297 -33.18 20.20 26.42
CA ASP A 297 -33.18 19.64 25.07
C ASP A 297 -32.15 18.51 24.95
N VAL A 298 -30.98 18.68 25.57
CA VAL A 298 -29.93 17.64 25.64
C VAL A 298 -30.41 16.43 26.46
N GLN A 299 -31.10 16.65 27.57
CA GLN A 299 -31.68 15.58 28.38
C GLN A 299 -32.77 14.81 27.63
N ASN A 300 -33.59 15.50 26.83
CA ASN A 300 -34.61 14.86 25.99
C ASN A 300 -33.98 14.01 24.88
N LEU A 301 -32.93 14.51 24.21
CA LEU A 301 -32.18 13.75 23.21
C LEU A 301 -31.49 12.52 23.82
N LEU A 302 -30.85 12.65 24.99
CA LEU A 302 -30.26 11.52 25.70
C LEU A 302 -31.29 10.45 26.06
N LYS A 303 -32.51 10.88 26.42
CA LYS A 303 -33.61 9.96 26.70
C LYS A 303 -34.07 9.22 25.44
N GLN A 304 -34.24 9.92 24.32
CA GLN A 304 -34.60 9.30 23.04
C GLN A 304 -33.54 8.32 22.55
N ILE A 305 -32.25 8.64 22.73
CA ILE A 305 -31.15 7.74 22.40
C ILE A 305 -31.21 6.47 23.24
N LYS A 306 -31.42 6.58 24.57
CA LYS A 306 -31.58 5.40 25.44
C LYS A 306 -32.78 4.53 25.07
N GLU A 307 -33.92 5.14 24.77
CA GLU A 307 -35.11 4.41 24.34
C GLU A 307 -34.88 3.69 23.01
N ALA A 308 -34.20 4.33 22.04
CA ALA A 308 -33.83 3.69 20.79
C ALA A 308 -32.81 2.55 20.98
N GLU A 309 -31.82 2.72 21.87
CA GLU A 309 -30.85 1.67 22.22
C GLU A 309 -31.52 0.46 22.86
N ASP A 310 -32.48 0.66 23.75
CA ASP A 310 -33.19 -0.42 24.43
C ASP A 310 -34.11 -1.19 23.47
N ILE A 311 -34.61 -0.55 22.40
CA ILE A 311 -35.32 -1.21 21.31
C ILE A 311 -34.36 -2.02 20.43
N LEU A 312 -33.20 -1.47 20.08
CA LEU A 312 -32.24 -2.09 19.14
C LEU A 312 -31.40 -3.21 19.77
N LYS A 313 -31.04 -3.11 21.04
CA LYS A 313 -30.23 -4.11 21.77
C LYS A 313 -30.72 -5.55 21.60
N PRO A 314 -32.00 -5.89 21.86
CA PRO A 314 -32.44 -7.27 21.76
C PRO A 314 -32.39 -7.81 20.33
N GLU A 315 -32.66 -6.98 19.32
CA GLU A 315 -32.58 -7.38 17.91
C GLU A 315 -31.14 -7.63 17.47
N TYR A 316 -30.23 -6.72 17.83
CA TYR A 316 -28.80 -6.85 17.56
C TYR A 316 -28.17 -8.04 18.30
N GLU A 317 -28.53 -8.27 19.57
CA GLU A 317 -28.09 -9.44 20.34
C GLU A 317 -28.58 -10.75 19.71
N ASN A 318 -29.83 -10.78 19.24
CA ASN A 318 -30.38 -11.96 18.57
C ASN A 318 -29.68 -12.23 17.23
N GLU A 319 -29.36 -11.19 16.45
CA GLU A 319 -28.60 -11.32 15.20
C GLU A 319 -27.17 -11.83 15.45
N LEU A 320 -26.50 -11.30 16.48
CA LEU A 320 -25.18 -11.76 16.92
C LEU A 320 -25.22 -13.23 17.36
N ARG A 321 -26.21 -13.62 18.16
CA ARG A 321 -26.39 -15.03 18.57
C ARG A 321 -26.61 -15.93 17.37
N ALA A 322 -27.44 -15.52 16.41
CA ALA A 322 -27.67 -16.27 15.17
C ALA A 322 -26.38 -16.43 14.33
N LYS A 323 -25.56 -15.38 14.23
CA LYS A 323 -24.23 -15.45 13.57
C LYS A 323 -23.28 -16.39 14.29
N VAL A 324 -23.22 -16.33 15.63
CA VAL A 324 -22.41 -17.24 16.45
C VAL A 324 -22.83 -18.69 16.23
N ASP A 325 -24.13 -18.98 16.18
CA ASP A 325 -24.62 -20.34 15.99
C ASP A 325 -24.34 -20.86 14.57
N LYS A 326 -24.44 -20.01 13.54
CA LYS A 326 -23.96 -20.33 12.18
C LYS A 326 -22.47 -20.69 12.16
N PHE A 327 -21.63 -19.93 12.86
CA PHE A 327 -20.19 -20.23 12.93
C PHE A 327 -19.90 -21.54 13.67
N LYS A 328 -20.63 -21.84 14.75
CA LYS A 328 -20.54 -23.15 15.43
C LYS A 328 -20.92 -24.29 14.50
N GLU A 329 -21.99 -24.13 13.72
CA GLU A 329 -22.41 -25.15 12.75
C GLU A 329 -21.31 -25.40 11.69
N VAL A 330 -20.73 -24.34 11.14
CA VAL A 330 -19.60 -24.44 10.20
C VAL A 330 -18.40 -25.15 10.84
N ALA A 331 -18.03 -24.78 12.07
CA ALA A 331 -16.94 -25.42 12.79
C ALA A 331 -17.19 -26.92 13.02
N THR A 332 -18.41 -27.31 13.37
CA THR A 332 -18.76 -28.74 13.55
C THR A 332 -18.74 -29.51 12.24
N LYS A 333 -19.20 -28.92 11.12
CA LYS A 333 -19.09 -29.49 9.77
C LYS A 333 -17.64 -29.70 9.37
N MET A 334 -16.79 -28.70 9.61
CA MET A 334 -15.36 -28.76 9.30
C MET A 334 -14.66 -29.82 10.15
N LYS A 335 -14.95 -29.89 11.47
CA LYS A 335 -14.43 -30.94 12.36
C LYS A 335 -14.85 -32.35 11.91
N LYS A 336 -16.09 -32.53 11.45
CA LYS A 336 -16.55 -33.81 10.87
C LYS A 336 -15.80 -34.15 9.58
N SER A 337 -15.58 -33.17 8.69
CA SER A 337 -14.84 -33.38 7.45
C SER A 337 -13.36 -33.70 7.70
N VAL A 338 -12.72 -33.05 8.67
CA VAL A 338 -11.35 -33.39 9.09
C VAL A 338 -11.31 -34.82 9.64
N LYS A 339 -12.25 -35.22 10.50
CA LYS A 339 -12.33 -36.59 11.01
C LYS A 339 -12.60 -37.62 9.93
N SER A 340 -13.44 -37.33 8.93
CA SER A 340 -13.69 -38.25 7.83
C SER A 340 -12.45 -38.41 6.96
N LYS A 341 -11.75 -37.31 6.63
CA LYS A 341 -10.47 -37.34 5.93
C LYS A 341 -9.38 -38.06 6.72
N GLN A 342 -9.32 -37.85 8.03
CA GLN A 342 -8.39 -38.57 8.91
C GLN A 342 -8.64 -40.09 8.90
N LYS A 343 -9.91 -40.52 8.84
CA LYS A 343 -10.25 -41.93 8.66
C LYS A 343 -9.94 -42.46 7.26
N GLU A 344 -10.12 -41.65 6.22
CA GLU A 344 -9.77 -42.00 4.82
C GLU A 344 -8.25 -42.13 4.62
N ILE A 345 -7.47 -41.32 5.34
CA ILE A 345 -6.00 -41.42 5.38
C ILE A 345 -5.55 -42.66 6.19
N GLY A 346 -6.48 -43.28 6.94
CA GLY A 346 -6.20 -44.37 7.87
C GLY A 346 -5.53 -43.84 9.14
N ASP A 347 -5.77 -44.51 10.28
CA ASP A 347 -4.92 -44.38 11.45
C ASP A 347 -3.57 -45.07 11.13
N THR A 348 -2.79 -44.50 10.21
CA THR A 348 -1.38 -44.84 10.06
C THR A 348 -0.69 -44.33 11.31
N LYS A 349 -0.73 -45.16 12.35
CA LYS A 349 0.33 -45.23 13.34
C LYS A 349 1.64 -45.18 12.55
N PRO A 350 2.64 -44.36 12.95
CA PRO A 350 3.95 -44.39 12.31
C PRO A 350 4.58 -45.75 12.60
N GLU A 351 4.19 -46.77 11.84
CA GLU A 351 4.97 -47.98 11.69
C GLU A 351 6.19 -47.60 10.89
N ALA A 352 7.32 -47.95 11.48
CA ALA A 352 8.64 -47.71 10.96
C ALA A 352 8.73 -48.09 9.47
N GLU A 353 9.36 -47.20 8.70
CA GLU A 353 10.12 -47.55 7.50
C GLU A 353 9.38 -48.37 6.43
N SER A 354 8.39 -47.76 5.76
CA SER A 354 8.25 -48.05 4.33
C SER A 354 9.38 -47.31 3.62
N GLY A 355 10.37 -48.05 3.11
CA GLY A 355 11.62 -47.53 2.53
C GLY A 355 11.44 -46.38 1.54
N GLU A 356 10.31 -46.27 0.85
CA GLU A 356 10.01 -45.16 -0.06
C GLU A 356 9.93 -43.79 0.62
N SER A 357 9.41 -43.70 1.85
CA SER A 357 9.34 -42.41 2.56
C SER A 357 10.71 -41.95 3.03
N GLY A 358 11.54 -42.89 3.51
CA GLY A 358 12.93 -42.60 3.90
C GLY A 358 13.81 -42.25 2.70
N GLU A 359 13.57 -42.90 1.55
CA GLU A 359 14.27 -42.61 0.30
C GLU A 359 13.89 -41.24 -0.26
N LEU A 360 12.60 -40.86 -0.18
CA LEU A 360 12.16 -39.49 -0.52
C LEU A 360 12.75 -38.44 0.43
N GLU A 361 12.79 -38.71 1.74
CA GLU A 361 13.40 -37.78 2.72
C GLU A 361 14.91 -37.64 2.50
N SER A 362 15.58 -38.74 2.13
CA SER A 362 17.00 -38.74 1.74
C SER A 362 17.23 -37.93 0.48
N GLN A 363 16.40 -38.11 -0.56
CA GLN A 363 16.47 -37.33 -1.79
C GLN A 363 16.20 -35.84 -1.56
N ILE A 364 15.20 -35.50 -0.73
CA ILE A 364 14.91 -34.12 -0.34
C ILE A 364 16.11 -33.51 0.39
N SER A 365 16.73 -34.26 1.30
CA SER A 365 17.92 -33.81 2.04
C SER A 365 19.13 -33.61 1.11
N GLU A 366 19.34 -34.51 0.15
CA GLU A 366 20.43 -34.41 -0.83
C GLU A 366 20.22 -33.22 -1.78
N ILE A 367 19.01 -33.01 -2.29
CA ILE A 367 18.65 -31.86 -3.12
C ILE A 367 18.85 -30.56 -2.32
N THR A 368 18.45 -30.54 -1.06
CA THR A 368 18.62 -29.37 -0.17
C THR A 368 20.10 -29.06 0.04
N ALA A 369 20.93 -30.08 0.31
CA ALA A 369 22.37 -29.92 0.46
C ALA A 369 23.04 -29.42 -0.84
N ARG A 370 22.62 -29.95 -2.00
CA ARG A 370 23.12 -29.53 -3.30
C ARG A 370 22.74 -28.08 -3.61
N ASN A 371 21.51 -27.66 -3.33
CA ASN A 371 21.08 -26.28 -3.51
C ASN A 371 21.85 -25.31 -2.60
N ASN A 372 22.11 -25.70 -1.35
CA ASN A 372 22.91 -24.89 -0.43
C ASN A 372 24.37 -24.74 -0.90
N LYS A 373 24.94 -25.81 -1.49
CA LYS A 373 26.28 -25.76 -2.08
C LYS A 373 26.32 -24.81 -3.29
N ILE A 374 25.37 -24.92 -4.21
CA ILE A 374 25.27 -24.04 -5.40
C ILE A 374 25.10 -22.58 -4.97
N ASN A 375 24.26 -22.30 -3.98
CA ASN A 375 24.08 -20.95 -3.46
C ASN A 375 25.39 -20.37 -2.89
N THR A 376 26.19 -21.20 -2.20
CA THR A 376 27.52 -20.80 -1.72
C THR A 376 28.46 -20.48 -2.89
N GLU A 377 28.49 -21.32 -3.92
CA GLU A 377 29.32 -21.10 -5.12
C GLU A 377 28.91 -19.83 -5.88
N ILE A 378 27.61 -19.54 -5.99
CA ILE A 378 27.09 -18.30 -6.59
C ILE A 378 27.60 -17.08 -5.81
N VAL A 379 27.53 -17.12 -4.48
CA VAL A 379 28.01 -16.02 -3.63
C VAL A 379 29.52 -15.80 -3.81
N GLU A 380 30.32 -16.88 -3.93
CA GLU A 380 31.76 -16.76 -4.21
C GLU A 380 32.05 -16.15 -5.59
N ILE A 381 31.29 -16.55 -6.62
CA ILE A 381 31.42 -15.99 -7.97
C ILE A 381 31.06 -14.50 -7.96
N MET A 382 29.99 -14.10 -7.29
CA MET A 382 29.61 -12.70 -7.13
C MET A 382 30.70 -11.89 -6.42
N ALA A 383 31.28 -12.42 -5.35
CA ALA A 383 32.38 -11.75 -4.64
C ALA A 383 33.64 -11.57 -5.52
N LYS A 384 33.95 -12.56 -6.37
CA LYS A 384 35.04 -12.46 -7.35
C LYS A 384 34.74 -11.43 -8.44
N LEU A 385 33.50 -11.38 -8.94
CA LEU A 385 33.05 -10.37 -9.90
C LEU A 385 33.18 -8.95 -9.33
N ASP A 386 32.71 -8.73 -8.10
CA ASP A 386 32.84 -7.45 -7.40
C ASP A 386 34.32 -7.03 -7.23
N ALA A 387 35.21 -7.99 -6.95
CA ALA A 387 36.64 -7.72 -6.85
C ALA A 387 37.25 -7.34 -8.21
N ILE A 388 36.83 -8.00 -9.29
CA ILE A 388 37.25 -7.67 -10.66
C ILE A 388 36.74 -6.28 -11.06
N GLU A 389 35.49 -5.94 -10.74
CA GLU A 389 34.92 -4.63 -11.03
C GLU A 389 35.61 -3.51 -10.25
N LYS A 390 35.90 -3.71 -8.96
CA LYS A 390 36.69 -2.74 -8.16
C LYS A 390 38.08 -2.51 -8.75
N ASN A 391 38.72 -3.57 -9.26
CA ASN A 391 40.02 -3.48 -9.92
C ASN A 391 39.95 -2.82 -11.32
N LYS A 392 38.76 -2.72 -11.93
CA LYS A 392 38.55 -1.98 -13.19
C LYS A 392 38.35 -0.48 -12.98
N THR A 393 38.02 -0.02 -11.78
CA THR A 393 37.69 1.41 -11.54
C THR A 393 38.90 2.25 -11.11
N LYS A 394 39.19 3.28 -11.91
CA LYS A 394 40.04 4.49 -11.75
C LYS A 394 41.52 4.36 -11.36
N ASN A 395 41.96 3.26 -10.77
CA ASN A 395 43.38 2.99 -10.50
C ASN A 395 43.94 1.83 -11.32
N SER A 396 43.16 1.31 -12.28
CA SER A 396 43.61 0.25 -13.18
C SER A 396 44.61 0.83 -14.18
N PHE A 397 45.82 0.25 -14.23
CA PHE A 397 46.85 0.58 -15.23
C PHE A 397 46.30 0.59 -16.67
N LEU A 398 45.30 -0.25 -16.96
CA LEU A 398 44.63 -0.31 -18.27
C LEU A 398 43.76 0.92 -18.57
N GLU A 399 43.09 1.49 -17.56
CA GLU A 399 42.31 2.72 -17.72
C GLU A 399 43.24 3.94 -17.83
N HIS A 400 44.39 3.89 -17.14
CA HIS A 400 45.45 4.87 -17.26
C HIS A 400 46.16 4.82 -18.62
N LEU A 401 46.32 3.63 -19.23
CA LEU A 401 46.82 3.49 -20.60
C LEU A 401 45.81 4.00 -21.63
N ARG A 402 44.51 3.81 -21.39
CA ARG A 402 43.44 4.25 -22.29
C ARG A 402 43.21 5.76 -22.27
N THR A 403 43.47 6.41 -21.13
CA THR A 403 43.31 7.87 -20.94
C THR A 403 44.63 8.64 -21.04
N SER A 404 45.77 7.97 -21.16
CA SER A 404 47.07 8.63 -21.33
C SER A 404 47.23 9.17 -22.75
N ASP A 405 47.45 10.48 -22.85
CA ASP A 405 47.74 11.22 -24.09
C ASP A 405 48.94 10.67 -24.88
N ALA A 406 49.83 9.91 -24.24
CA ALA A 406 50.96 9.26 -24.91
C ALA A 406 50.52 8.20 -25.94
N PHE A 407 49.33 7.61 -25.79
CA PHE A 407 48.80 6.62 -26.74
C PHE A 407 47.88 7.24 -27.81
N LEU A 408 47.25 8.37 -27.52
CA LEU A 408 46.37 9.07 -28.47
C LEU A 408 47.13 9.99 -29.44
N SER A 409 48.42 10.23 -29.23
CA SER A 409 49.26 11.13 -30.05
C SER A 409 50.05 10.45 -31.17
N ILE A 410 49.86 9.13 -31.41
CA ILE A 410 50.60 8.38 -32.44
C ILE A 410 49.80 8.18 -33.75
N HIS A 411 48.58 8.71 -33.87
CA HIS A 411 47.80 8.68 -35.12
C HIS A 411 47.44 10.05 -35.67
#